data_AF-A0A1Q4XTN2-F1
#
_entry.id   AF-A0A1Q4XTN2-F1
#
_cell.length_a   1.000
_cell.length_b   1.000
_cell.length_c   1.000
_cell.angle_alpha   90.00
_cell.angle_beta   90.00
_cell.angle_gamma   90.00
#
_symmetry.space_group_name_H-M   'P 1'
#
loop_
_entity.id
_entity.type
_entity.pdbx_description
1 polymer ?
#
loop_
_entity_poly.entity_id
_entity_poly.type
_entity_poly.pdbx_seq_one_letter_code
_entity_poly.pdbx_strand_id
1 'polypeptide(L)'
;MRSDEFTDDDAVRRLLVQLARPDADGRFVRRPVRVRDLDPASAAVADRLARTRLVVTGHTLGGEPVVDLAHQALIDHWDRLREWLADARDLRTWQDHLDIRIERWQAAGHDRGSLLGGVELAQAEKWDPAELTPRQRDYLAASRTHRRRSVRRLQSTVAVLLLLAAMSTVLAQRRGDELARQAAQATARVLAAESVSRQHSAPTAALQLALAAYRADPESEEARAALLKQYPGLAQADRVFANLAAENLQGVEVSADGDTALITDGDHMAVVTDLAHGEPRVWAPSDAPAKARHALSPDGRWLIAGDTRKPRIEITTNLRHDDVGAISFRPVFSRDGNYLAAVTRAGRIDVWDAETGQRTAEIPANEVYGVLGFTNTGLLVGSDGNQLGSTSRVHVWHQREGREIADLDGFRPEVHLFDDSSLIILDDVGATTVPLDAAAWFSHLCRVAARDFSPEESDVLPEGADTTSPCS
;
A
#
# COMPACT_ATOMS: atom_id res chain seq x y z
N MET A 1 71.99 -29.14 40.22
CA MET A 1 71.58 -28.61 41.54
C MET A 1 70.16 -29.13 41.75
N ARG A 2 70.03 -30.13 42.64
CA ARG A 2 68.90 -31.09 42.71
C ARG A 2 67.68 -30.46 43.38
N SER A 3 66.53 -30.65 42.76
CA SER A 3 65.19 -30.23 43.22
C SER A 3 64.69 -30.98 44.47
N ASP A 4 65.40 -32.00 44.95
CA ASP A 4 64.93 -32.90 46.00
C ASP A 4 65.05 -32.33 47.43
N GLU A 5 65.97 -31.39 47.68
CA GLU A 5 66.25 -30.88 49.04
C GLU A 5 65.20 -29.89 49.56
N PHE A 6 64.51 -29.17 48.67
CA PHE A 6 63.40 -28.27 49.02
C PHE A 6 62.12 -29.02 49.42
N THR A 7 61.94 -30.26 48.95
CA THR A 7 60.73 -31.06 49.19
C THR A 7 60.64 -31.57 50.62
N ASP A 8 61.78 -31.79 51.27
CA ASP A 8 61.84 -32.36 52.62
C ASP A 8 61.47 -31.33 53.70
N ASP A 9 61.94 -30.08 53.58
CA ASP A 9 61.64 -29.01 54.53
C ASP A 9 60.15 -28.64 54.56
N ASP A 10 59.51 -28.63 53.39
CA ASP A 10 58.08 -28.29 53.26
C ASP A 10 57.16 -29.41 53.73
N ALA A 11 57.54 -30.67 53.51
CA ALA A 11 56.81 -31.83 54.03
C ALA A 11 56.98 -31.97 55.56
N VAL A 12 58.15 -31.63 56.11
CA VAL A 12 58.38 -31.52 57.56
C VAL A 12 57.51 -30.42 58.18
N ARG A 13 57.50 -29.23 57.58
CA ARG A 13 56.64 -28.12 58.02
C ARG A 13 55.16 -28.52 58.02
N ARG A 14 54.67 -29.08 56.91
CA ARG A 14 53.26 -29.51 56.78
C ARG A 14 52.90 -30.56 57.83
N LEU A 15 53.73 -31.59 58.03
CA LEU A 15 53.48 -32.60 59.05
C LEU A 15 53.41 -31.99 60.45
N LEU A 16 54.39 -31.19 60.85
CA LEU A 16 54.46 -30.64 62.21
C LEU A 16 53.31 -29.67 62.50
N VAL A 17 52.89 -28.87 61.52
CA VAL A 17 51.72 -27.99 61.61
C VAL A 17 50.43 -28.80 61.75
N GLN A 18 50.31 -29.94 61.08
CA GLN A 18 49.13 -30.83 61.18
C GLN A 18 48.99 -31.50 62.56
N LEU A 19 50.09 -31.69 63.29
CA LEU A 19 50.12 -32.29 64.63
C LEU A 19 49.78 -31.33 65.78
N ALA A 20 49.41 -30.09 65.47
CA ALA A 20 48.92 -29.14 66.45
C ALA A 20 47.59 -28.52 66.02
N ARG A 21 46.79 -28.10 66.98
CA ARG A 21 45.55 -27.35 66.74
C ARG A 21 45.43 -26.18 67.71
N PRO A 22 44.80 -25.07 67.31
CA PRO A 22 44.45 -24.02 68.25
C PRO A 22 43.37 -24.53 69.22
N ASP A 23 43.50 -24.19 70.50
CA ASP A 23 42.45 -24.35 71.51
C ASP A 23 41.50 -23.13 71.50
N ALA A 24 40.51 -23.14 72.40
CA ALA A 24 39.54 -22.05 72.52
C ALA A 24 40.17 -20.70 72.91
N ASP A 25 41.36 -20.71 73.53
CA ASP A 25 42.12 -19.52 73.92
C ASP A 25 43.13 -19.09 72.85
N GLY A 26 43.18 -19.79 71.70
CA GLY A 26 44.11 -19.52 70.60
C GLY A 26 45.56 -19.98 70.87
N ARG A 27 45.79 -20.84 71.87
CA ARG A 27 47.07 -21.53 72.10
C ARG A 27 47.10 -22.83 71.32
N PHE A 28 48.27 -23.23 70.84
CA PHE A 28 48.40 -24.50 70.12
C PHE A 28 48.59 -25.66 71.09
N VAL A 29 47.74 -26.67 70.97
CA VAL A 29 47.86 -27.93 71.70
C VAL A 29 48.15 -29.06 70.72
N ARG A 30 48.90 -30.07 71.18
CA ARG A 30 49.16 -31.27 70.40
C ARG A 30 47.85 -31.95 69.98
N ARG A 31 47.82 -32.47 68.75
CA ARG A 31 46.71 -33.21 68.18
C ARG A 31 47.25 -34.47 67.50
N PRO A 32 46.87 -35.67 67.96
CA PRO A 32 47.19 -36.89 67.25
C PRO A 32 46.44 -36.92 65.90
N VAL A 33 47.16 -37.21 64.82
CA VAL A 33 46.62 -37.34 63.46
C VAL A 33 46.74 -38.79 63.01
N ARG A 34 45.69 -39.33 62.39
CA ARG A 34 45.70 -40.71 61.88
C ARG A 34 46.63 -40.80 60.67
N VAL A 35 47.43 -41.86 60.58
CA VAL A 35 48.39 -42.04 59.47
C VAL A 35 47.68 -41.98 58.10
N ARG A 36 46.46 -42.52 58.01
CA ARG A 36 45.63 -42.49 56.79
C ARG A 36 45.16 -41.10 56.36
N ASP A 37 45.17 -40.13 57.28
CA ASP A 37 44.77 -38.75 57.02
C ASP A 37 46.00 -37.87 56.67
N LEU A 38 47.20 -38.44 56.65
CA LEU A 38 48.42 -37.76 56.18
C LEU A 38 48.62 -37.98 54.67
N ASP A 39 49.18 -37.00 53.98
CA ASP A 39 49.64 -37.22 52.60
C ASP A 39 50.90 -38.10 52.59
N PRO A 40 51.17 -38.82 51.48
CA PRO A 40 52.27 -39.79 51.42
C PRO A 40 53.65 -39.20 51.77
N ALA A 41 53.89 -37.93 51.44
CA ALA A 41 55.13 -37.23 51.78
C ALA A 41 55.23 -36.98 53.29
N SER A 42 54.18 -36.47 53.93
CA SER A 42 54.14 -36.30 55.40
C SER A 42 54.20 -37.63 56.15
N ALA A 43 53.63 -38.71 55.62
CA ALA A 43 53.73 -40.05 56.22
C ALA A 43 55.17 -40.59 56.19
N ALA A 44 55.89 -40.41 55.06
CA ALA A 44 57.30 -40.79 54.96
C ALA A 44 58.20 -39.95 55.88
N VAL A 45 57.89 -38.65 56.02
CA VAL A 45 58.58 -37.77 56.97
C VAL A 45 58.28 -38.16 58.41
N ALA A 46 57.04 -38.55 58.74
CA ALA A 46 56.67 -38.99 60.09
C ALA A 46 57.47 -40.22 60.53
N ASP A 47 57.66 -41.22 59.65
CA ASP A 47 58.47 -42.40 59.94
C ASP A 47 59.95 -42.05 60.21
N ARG A 48 60.49 -41.06 59.48
CA ARG A 48 61.84 -40.55 59.69
C ARG A 48 61.98 -39.71 60.98
N LEU A 49 61.01 -38.87 61.30
CA LEU A 49 60.98 -38.08 62.54
C LEU A 49 60.67 -38.92 63.79
N ALA A 50 60.01 -40.07 63.62
CA ALA A 50 59.83 -41.05 64.69
C ALA A 50 61.17 -41.68 65.11
N ARG A 51 62.07 -41.93 64.15
CA ARG A 51 63.44 -42.41 64.42
C ARG A 51 64.28 -41.40 65.23
N THR A 52 64.00 -40.10 65.12
CA THR A 52 64.66 -39.03 65.88
C THR A 52 63.90 -38.60 67.13
N ARG A 53 62.80 -39.30 67.49
CA ARG A 53 61.93 -39.04 68.66
C ARG A 53 61.33 -37.62 68.71
N LEU A 54 61.23 -36.93 67.59
CA LEU A 54 60.48 -35.66 67.50
C LEU A 54 58.97 -35.90 67.39
N VAL A 55 58.60 -37.05 66.86
CA VAL A 55 57.23 -37.51 66.65
C VAL A 55 57.08 -38.90 67.28
N VAL A 56 55.91 -39.22 67.83
CA VAL A 56 55.57 -40.51 68.41
C VAL A 56 54.44 -41.15 67.60
N THR A 57 54.62 -42.42 67.26
CA THR A 57 53.56 -43.24 66.66
C THR A 57 52.82 -43.99 67.75
N GLY A 58 51.49 -43.90 67.77
CA GLY A 58 50.62 -44.61 68.69
C GLY A 58 49.46 -45.29 67.98
N HIS A 59 48.48 -45.76 68.74
CA HIS A 59 47.22 -46.27 68.20
C HIS A 59 46.05 -45.54 68.87
N THR A 60 44.98 -45.28 68.12
CA THR A 60 43.70 -44.84 68.69
C THR A 60 43.07 -45.94 69.54
N LEU A 61 42.03 -45.58 70.32
CA LEU A 61 41.18 -46.55 71.04
C LEU A 61 40.54 -47.60 70.11
N GLY A 62 40.42 -47.31 68.81
CA GLY A 62 39.93 -48.23 67.78
C GLY A 62 41.02 -49.00 67.04
N GLY A 63 42.28 -48.93 67.49
CA GLY A 63 43.42 -49.65 66.88
C GLY A 63 44.00 -49.01 65.62
N GLU A 64 43.51 -47.85 65.16
CA GLU A 64 44.11 -47.15 64.02
C GLU A 64 45.44 -46.48 64.39
N PRO A 65 46.49 -46.56 63.56
CA PRO A 65 47.78 -45.93 63.83
C PRO A 65 47.69 -44.39 63.75
N VAL A 66 48.27 -43.72 64.73
CA VAL A 66 48.32 -42.25 64.84
C VAL A 66 49.74 -41.75 65.01
N VAL A 67 49.94 -40.51 64.60
CA VAL A 67 51.17 -39.75 64.71
C VAL A 67 50.88 -38.55 65.61
N ASP A 68 51.72 -38.29 66.61
CA ASP A 68 51.61 -37.16 67.53
C ASP A 68 52.99 -36.56 67.82
N LEU A 69 53.05 -35.31 68.28
CA LEU A 69 54.31 -34.71 68.73
C LEU A 69 54.80 -35.40 70.00
N ALA A 70 56.12 -35.58 70.12
CA ALA A 70 56.70 -36.29 71.27
C ALA A 70 56.46 -35.57 72.60
N HIS A 71 56.40 -34.24 72.60
CA HIS A 71 56.05 -33.45 73.78
C HIS A 71 55.41 -32.12 73.39
N GLN A 72 54.49 -31.61 74.21
CA GLN A 72 53.91 -30.26 74.09
C GLN A 72 54.99 -29.16 74.13
N ALA A 73 56.12 -29.43 74.79
CA ALA A 73 57.24 -28.50 74.91
C ALA A 73 57.86 -28.13 73.55
N LEU A 74 57.69 -28.97 72.53
CA LEU A 74 58.10 -28.66 71.16
C LEU A 74 57.27 -27.52 70.57
N ILE A 75 55.98 -27.43 70.89
CA ILE A 75 55.14 -26.30 70.47
C ILE A 75 55.52 -25.05 71.25
N ASP A 76 55.79 -25.18 72.55
CA ASP A 76 55.98 -24.03 73.44
C ASP A 76 57.37 -23.37 73.33
N HIS A 77 58.42 -24.15 73.01
CA HIS A 77 59.82 -23.70 73.08
C HIS A 77 60.61 -23.80 71.76
N TRP A 78 60.04 -24.32 70.67
CA TRP A 78 60.72 -24.37 69.38
C TRP A 78 60.30 -23.20 68.49
N ASP A 79 61.14 -22.17 68.41
CA ASP A 79 60.85 -20.91 67.71
C ASP A 79 60.37 -21.11 66.26
N ARG A 80 61.07 -21.96 65.49
CA ARG A 80 60.70 -22.25 64.09
C ARG A 80 59.31 -22.90 63.96
N LEU A 81 58.92 -23.78 64.89
CA LEU A 81 57.58 -24.38 64.89
C LEU A 81 56.51 -23.37 65.33
N ARG A 82 56.82 -22.48 66.27
CA ARG A 82 55.90 -21.40 66.69
C ARG A 82 55.59 -20.44 65.55
N GLU A 83 56.59 -20.05 64.78
CA GLU A 83 56.41 -19.23 63.57
C GLU A 83 55.52 -19.94 62.54
N TRP A 84 55.81 -21.21 62.24
CA TRP A 84 54.98 -21.99 61.32
C TRP A 84 53.52 -22.16 61.77
N LEU A 85 53.29 -22.36 63.08
CA LEU A 85 51.96 -22.45 63.64
C LEU A 85 51.24 -21.09 63.68
N ALA A 86 51.96 -20.00 63.91
CA ALA A 86 51.42 -18.65 63.83
C ALA A 86 50.94 -18.34 62.40
N ASP A 87 51.76 -18.63 61.39
CA ASP A 87 51.43 -18.45 59.98
C ASP A 87 50.23 -19.31 59.55
N ALA A 88 50.15 -20.54 60.05
CA ALA A 88 49.10 -21.50 59.69
C ALA A 88 47.82 -21.38 60.54
N ARG A 89 47.71 -20.40 61.44
CA ARG A 89 46.61 -20.31 62.43
C ARG A 89 45.21 -20.30 61.79
N ASP A 90 45.01 -19.48 60.77
CA ASP A 90 43.72 -19.36 60.10
C ASP A 90 43.36 -20.64 59.34
N LEU A 91 44.35 -21.25 58.68
CA LEU A 91 44.19 -22.54 58.01
C LEU A 91 43.80 -23.64 59.00
N ARG A 92 44.49 -23.72 60.15
CA ARG A 92 44.22 -24.75 61.18
C ARG A 92 42.85 -24.57 61.82
N THR A 93 42.46 -23.35 62.13
CA THR A 93 41.12 -23.04 62.62
C THR A 93 40.05 -23.47 61.61
N TRP A 94 40.24 -23.13 60.33
CA TRP A 94 39.32 -23.54 59.26
C TRP A 94 39.27 -25.06 59.06
N GLN A 95 40.42 -25.76 59.13
CA GLN A 95 40.51 -27.22 59.04
C GLN A 95 39.77 -27.90 60.20
N ASP A 96 39.91 -27.41 61.43
CA ASP A 96 39.20 -27.96 62.59
C ASP A 96 37.67 -27.83 62.42
N HIS A 97 37.18 -26.69 61.92
CA HIS A 97 35.76 -26.51 61.60
C HIS A 97 35.29 -27.41 60.45
N LEU A 98 36.13 -27.60 59.42
CA LEU A 98 35.81 -28.46 58.28
C LEU A 98 35.74 -29.93 58.69
N ASP A 99 36.64 -30.40 59.54
CA ASP A 99 36.70 -31.79 60.01
C ASP A 99 35.40 -32.20 60.73
N ILE A 100 34.85 -31.32 61.58
CA ILE A 100 33.55 -31.54 62.25
C ILE A 100 32.43 -31.78 61.23
N ARG A 101 32.45 -31.06 60.10
CA ARG A 101 31.45 -31.24 59.03
C ARG A 101 31.67 -32.51 58.24
N ILE A 102 32.92 -32.86 57.97
CA ILE A 102 33.24 -34.12 57.29
C ILE A 102 32.75 -35.30 58.13
N GLU A 103 32.91 -35.24 59.46
CA GLU A 103 32.37 -36.26 60.37
C GLU A 103 30.85 -36.38 60.27
N ARG A 104 30.14 -35.25 60.28
CA ARG A 104 28.67 -35.25 60.09
C ARG A 104 28.26 -35.79 58.72
N TRP A 105 28.95 -35.40 57.65
CA TRP A 105 28.69 -35.89 56.29
C TRP A 105 28.89 -37.41 56.19
N GLN A 106 29.95 -37.94 56.79
CA GLN A 106 30.21 -39.38 56.81
C GLN A 106 29.19 -40.12 57.69
N ALA A 107 28.87 -39.60 58.87
CA ALA A 107 27.84 -40.17 59.75
C ALA A 107 26.45 -40.18 59.11
N ALA A 108 26.14 -39.18 58.28
CA ALA A 108 24.91 -39.10 57.50
C ALA A 108 24.95 -39.93 56.19
N GLY A 109 25.92 -40.83 56.02
CA GLY A 109 26.00 -41.70 54.85
C GLY A 109 26.36 -40.96 53.55
N HIS A 110 27.13 -39.89 53.65
CA HIS A 110 27.54 -39.02 52.54
C HIS A 110 26.40 -38.21 51.90
N ASP A 111 25.42 -37.78 52.71
CA ASP A 111 24.27 -36.99 52.25
C ASP A 111 24.65 -35.69 51.53
N ARG A 112 23.86 -35.33 50.50
CA ARG A 112 24.11 -34.16 49.65
C ARG A 112 23.84 -32.83 50.35
N GLY A 113 22.91 -32.80 51.31
CA GLY A 113 22.57 -31.60 52.08
C GLY A 113 23.67 -31.19 53.07
N SER A 114 24.62 -32.09 53.36
CA SER A 114 25.75 -31.84 54.25
C SER A 114 27.01 -31.32 53.55
N LEU A 115 27.01 -31.19 52.22
CA LEU A 115 28.15 -30.68 51.42
C LEU A 115 28.27 -29.14 51.51
N LEU A 116 29.46 -28.60 51.22
CA LEU A 116 29.67 -27.15 51.21
C LEU A 116 28.89 -26.48 50.06
N GLY A 117 28.24 -25.34 50.37
CA GLY A 117 27.53 -24.52 49.40
C GLY A 117 28.17 -23.13 49.24
N GLY A 118 28.06 -22.56 48.04
CA GLY A 118 28.28 -21.14 47.76
C GLY A 118 29.55 -20.54 48.40
N VAL A 119 29.34 -19.69 49.41
CA VAL A 119 30.37 -18.91 50.10
C VAL A 119 31.39 -19.81 50.83
N GLU A 120 30.95 -20.92 51.41
CA GLU A 120 31.83 -21.82 52.18
C GLU A 120 32.77 -22.61 51.25
N LEU A 121 32.26 -23.00 50.08
CA LEU A 121 33.08 -23.64 49.06
C LEU A 121 34.07 -22.64 48.45
N ALA A 122 33.66 -21.39 48.23
CA ALA A 122 34.55 -20.31 47.78
C ALA A 122 35.63 -19.96 48.82
N GLN A 123 35.31 -20.04 50.12
CA GLN A 123 36.29 -19.89 51.19
C GLN A 123 37.31 -21.04 51.19
N ALA A 124 36.86 -22.27 50.91
CA ALA A 124 37.74 -23.43 50.77
C ALA A 124 38.69 -23.32 49.55
N GLU A 125 38.34 -22.53 48.53
CA GLU A 125 39.18 -22.29 47.35
C GLU A 125 40.36 -21.34 47.62
N LYS A 126 40.38 -20.67 48.78
CA LYS A 126 41.49 -19.78 49.19
C LYS A 126 42.73 -20.55 49.69
N TRP A 127 42.55 -21.80 50.09
CA TRP A 127 43.61 -22.63 50.67
C TRP A 127 44.27 -23.50 49.60
N ASP A 128 45.58 -23.70 49.70
CA ASP A 128 46.33 -24.55 48.78
C ASP A 128 45.93 -26.03 48.96
N PRO A 129 45.52 -26.76 47.90
CA PRO A 129 45.27 -28.19 47.96
C PRO A 129 46.41 -29.05 48.56
N ALA A 130 47.66 -28.57 48.54
CA ALA A 130 48.82 -29.27 49.12
C ALA A 130 48.85 -29.27 50.66
N GLU A 131 48.13 -28.35 51.29
CA GLU A 131 48.03 -28.20 52.76
C GLU A 131 46.84 -28.95 53.36
N LEU A 132 46.00 -29.56 52.51
CA LEU A 132 44.79 -30.28 52.89
C LEU A 132 45.04 -31.78 53.07
N THR A 133 44.37 -32.38 54.06
CA THR A 133 44.39 -33.84 54.22
C THR A 133 43.65 -34.53 53.07
N PRO A 134 43.95 -35.82 52.77
CA PRO A 134 43.22 -36.58 51.75
C PRO A 134 41.70 -36.54 51.96
N ARG A 135 41.25 -36.72 53.20
CA ARG A 135 39.84 -36.68 53.60
C ARG A 135 39.18 -35.32 53.34
N GLN A 136 39.87 -34.22 53.61
CA GLN A 136 39.38 -32.86 53.31
C GLN A 136 39.27 -32.64 51.80
N ARG A 137 40.25 -33.11 51.02
CA ARG A 137 40.21 -33.02 49.55
C ARG A 137 39.04 -33.79 48.96
N ASP A 138 38.74 -34.99 49.47
CA ASP A 138 37.61 -35.81 49.01
C ASP A 138 36.27 -35.11 49.26
N TYR A 139 36.09 -34.51 50.44
CA TYR A 139 34.88 -33.76 50.77
C TYR A 139 34.71 -32.50 49.89
N LEU A 140 35.79 -31.77 49.63
CA LEU A 140 35.76 -30.62 48.71
C LEU A 140 35.49 -31.05 47.27
N ALA A 141 36.05 -32.17 46.82
CA ALA A 141 35.79 -32.74 45.49
C ALA A 141 34.33 -33.16 45.33
N ALA A 142 33.74 -33.79 46.35
CA ALA A 142 32.32 -34.12 46.40
C ALA A 142 31.44 -32.86 46.34
N SER A 143 31.78 -31.83 47.13
CA SER A 143 31.09 -30.53 47.16
C SER A 143 31.15 -29.81 45.80
N ARG A 144 32.33 -29.76 45.16
CA ARG A 144 32.52 -29.20 43.80
C ARG A 144 31.72 -29.96 42.76
N THR A 145 31.72 -31.29 42.81
CA THR A 145 30.96 -32.13 41.87
C THR A 145 29.46 -31.92 42.02
N HIS A 146 28.97 -31.83 43.26
CA HIS A 146 27.57 -31.50 43.54
C HIS A 146 27.20 -30.12 42.98
N ARG A 147 28.01 -29.08 43.25
CA ARG A 147 27.78 -27.72 42.73
C ARG A 147 27.76 -27.67 41.20
N ARG A 148 28.74 -28.31 40.54
CA ARG A 148 28.80 -28.39 39.07
C ARG A 148 27.56 -29.07 38.48
N ARG A 149 27.06 -30.14 39.09
CA ARG A 149 25.83 -30.82 38.65
C ARG A 149 24.59 -29.95 38.85
N SER A 150 24.47 -29.28 39.99
CA SER A 150 23.33 -28.39 40.28
C SER A 150 23.29 -27.18 39.33
N VAL A 151 24.44 -26.56 39.06
CA VAL A 151 24.53 -25.44 38.10
C VAL A 151 24.23 -25.90 36.67
N ARG A 152 24.77 -27.05 36.22
CA ARG A 152 24.47 -27.60 34.88
C ARG A 152 22.98 -27.93 34.72
N ARG A 153 22.33 -28.46 35.76
CA ARG A 153 20.88 -28.71 35.75
C ARG A 153 20.11 -27.41 35.57
N LEU A 154 20.39 -26.39 36.38
CA LEU A 154 19.73 -25.09 36.27
C LEU A 154 19.94 -24.47 34.88
N GLN A 155 21.17 -24.48 34.36
CA GLN A 155 21.49 -24.00 33.01
C GLN A 155 20.72 -24.76 31.93
N SER A 156 20.61 -26.10 32.04
CA SER A 156 19.83 -26.90 31.09
C SER A 156 18.33 -26.59 31.15
N THR A 157 17.77 -26.40 32.35
CA THR A 157 16.36 -26.02 32.50
C THR A 157 16.10 -24.63 31.91
N VAL A 158 16.98 -23.66 32.19
CA VAL A 158 16.89 -22.31 31.60
C VAL A 158 17.02 -22.37 30.07
N ALA A 159 17.96 -23.15 29.54
CA ALA A 159 18.13 -23.30 28.09
C ALA A 159 16.88 -23.92 27.42
N VAL A 160 16.29 -24.96 28.02
CA VAL A 160 15.04 -25.57 27.53
C VAL A 160 13.87 -24.58 27.57
N LEU A 161 13.73 -23.82 28.67
CA LEU A 161 12.69 -22.80 28.78
C LEU A 161 12.86 -21.68 27.74
N LEU A 162 14.10 -21.24 27.48
CA LEU A 162 14.39 -20.26 26.43
C LEU A 162 14.08 -20.80 25.03
N LEU A 163 14.40 -22.07 24.74
CA LEU A 163 14.07 -22.70 23.46
C LEU A 163 12.55 -22.81 23.26
N LEU A 164 11.81 -23.19 24.30
CA LEU A 164 10.34 -23.24 24.26
C LEU A 164 9.72 -21.85 24.05
N ALA A 165 10.25 -20.82 24.71
CA ALA A 165 9.82 -19.44 24.53
C ALA A 165 10.15 -18.89 23.11
N ALA A 166 11.31 -19.24 22.56
CA ALA A 166 11.65 -18.88 21.18
C ALA A 166 10.73 -19.61 20.18
N MET A 167 10.48 -20.90 20.38
CA MET A 167 9.59 -21.69 19.53
C MET A 167 8.14 -21.20 19.59
N SER A 168 7.62 -20.83 20.77
CA SER A 168 6.29 -20.25 20.91
C SER A 168 6.17 -18.91 20.19
N THR A 169 7.20 -18.07 20.27
CA THR A 169 7.27 -16.78 19.55
C THR A 169 7.22 -16.99 18.03
N VAL A 170 8.02 -17.92 17.49
CA VAL A 170 8.01 -18.25 16.05
C VAL A 170 6.66 -18.78 15.60
N LEU A 171 6.02 -19.66 16.39
CA LEU A 171 4.69 -20.18 16.07
C LEU A 171 3.61 -19.10 16.13
N ALA A 172 3.67 -18.20 17.12
CA ALA A 172 2.75 -17.08 17.23
C ALA A 172 2.87 -16.16 16.01
N GLN A 173 4.10 -15.87 15.57
CA GLN A 173 4.35 -15.04 14.40
C GLN A 173 3.85 -15.69 13.11
N ARG A 174 4.16 -16.98 12.88
CA ARG A 174 3.64 -17.71 11.71
C ARG A 174 2.11 -17.76 11.66
N ARG A 175 1.44 -17.91 12.81
CA ARG A 175 -0.02 -17.85 12.89
C ARG A 175 -0.56 -16.45 12.58
N GLY A 176 0.12 -15.41 13.05
CA GLY A 176 -0.23 -14.02 12.74
C GLY A 176 -0.13 -13.73 11.24
N ASP A 177 0.96 -14.14 10.60
CA ASP A 177 1.20 -13.93 9.17
C ASP A 177 0.16 -14.68 8.30
N GLU A 178 -0.26 -15.87 8.75
CA GLU A 178 -1.30 -16.65 8.06
C GLU A 178 -2.68 -15.99 8.17
N LEU A 179 -3.06 -15.53 9.36
CA LEU A 179 -4.32 -14.80 9.57
C LEU A 179 -4.36 -13.50 8.77
N ALA A 180 -3.23 -12.77 8.71
CA ALA A 180 -3.11 -11.56 7.92
C ALA A 180 -3.32 -11.82 6.42
N ARG A 181 -2.75 -12.91 5.88
CA ARG A 181 -2.93 -13.32 4.48
C ARG A 181 -4.37 -13.73 4.17
N GLN A 182 -4.99 -14.51 5.04
CA GLN A 182 -6.40 -14.90 4.88
C GLN A 182 -7.34 -13.68 4.94
N ALA A 183 -7.07 -12.73 5.82
CA ALA A 183 -7.82 -11.48 5.90
C ALA A 183 -7.64 -10.60 4.65
N ALA A 184 -6.42 -10.51 4.11
CA ALA A 184 -6.14 -9.80 2.88
C ALA A 184 -6.89 -10.40 1.68
N GLN A 185 -6.85 -11.74 1.54
CA GLN A 185 -7.59 -12.48 0.50
C GLN A 185 -9.11 -12.29 0.62
N ALA A 186 -9.67 -12.37 1.83
CA ALA A 186 -11.09 -12.14 2.06
C ALA A 186 -11.50 -10.70 1.70
N THR A 187 -10.66 -9.73 2.07
CA THR A 187 -10.88 -8.30 1.74
C THR A 187 -10.85 -8.08 0.22
N ALA A 188 -9.85 -8.63 -0.46
CA ALA A 188 -9.73 -8.56 -1.92
C ALA A 188 -10.96 -9.14 -2.62
N ARG A 189 -11.43 -10.31 -2.18
CA ARG A 189 -12.65 -10.95 -2.73
C ARG A 189 -13.90 -10.11 -2.55
N VAL A 190 -14.12 -9.56 -1.35
CA VAL A 190 -15.31 -8.73 -1.07
C VAL A 190 -15.30 -7.45 -1.89
N LEU A 191 -14.16 -6.75 -1.95
CA LEU A 191 -14.01 -5.53 -2.73
C LEU A 191 -14.14 -5.79 -4.24
N ALA A 192 -13.59 -6.91 -4.74
CA ALA A 192 -13.73 -7.32 -6.13
C ALA A 192 -15.19 -7.62 -6.50
N ALA A 193 -15.92 -8.33 -5.64
CA ALA A 193 -17.34 -8.62 -5.86
C ALA A 193 -18.19 -7.33 -5.87
N GLU A 194 -17.94 -6.42 -4.91
CA GLU A 194 -18.64 -5.13 -4.84
C GLU A 194 -18.33 -4.25 -6.07
N SER A 195 -17.08 -4.24 -6.53
CA SER A 195 -16.67 -3.56 -7.77
C SER A 195 -17.51 -4.02 -8.96
N VAL A 196 -17.62 -5.34 -9.15
CA VAL A 196 -18.39 -5.92 -10.26
C VAL A 196 -19.88 -5.57 -10.14
N SER A 197 -20.45 -5.60 -8.93
CA SER A 197 -21.87 -5.26 -8.73
C SER A 197 -22.18 -3.79 -9.04
N ARG A 198 -21.21 -2.88 -8.87
CA ARG A 198 -21.39 -1.43 -9.11
C ARG A 198 -20.94 -0.97 -10.49
N GLN A 199 -20.48 -1.88 -11.35
CA GLN A 199 -19.86 -1.52 -12.63
C GLN A 199 -20.74 -0.60 -13.49
N HIS A 200 -22.06 -0.81 -13.49
CA HIS A 200 -22.99 -0.02 -14.32
C HIS A 200 -23.60 1.18 -13.58
N SER A 201 -23.83 1.06 -12.27
CA SER A 201 -24.50 2.11 -11.48
C SER A 201 -23.53 3.17 -10.96
N ALA A 202 -22.28 2.79 -10.68
CA ALA A 202 -21.25 3.70 -10.19
C ALA A 202 -19.85 3.30 -10.71
N PRO A 203 -19.55 3.54 -11.99
CA PRO A 203 -18.29 3.10 -12.64
C PRO A 203 -17.03 3.57 -11.91
N THR A 204 -17.01 4.82 -11.44
CA THR A 204 -15.86 5.37 -10.69
C THR A 204 -15.66 4.66 -9.35
N ALA A 205 -16.74 4.36 -8.62
CA ALA A 205 -16.66 3.61 -7.37
C ALA A 205 -16.22 2.15 -7.64
N ALA A 206 -16.74 1.53 -8.70
CA ALA A 206 -16.35 0.20 -9.13
C ALA A 206 -14.85 0.12 -9.44
N LEU A 207 -14.30 1.11 -10.14
CA LEU A 207 -12.85 1.23 -10.38
C LEU A 207 -12.05 1.35 -9.08
N GLN A 208 -12.44 2.24 -8.17
CA GLN A 208 -11.75 2.43 -6.89
C GLN A 208 -11.75 1.13 -6.05
N LEU A 209 -12.87 0.41 -6.04
CA LEU A 209 -13.00 -0.86 -5.35
C LEU A 209 -12.14 -1.95 -6.00
N ALA A 210 -12.06 -2.02 -7.33
CA ALA A 210 -11.17 -2.96 -8.03
C ALA A 210 -9.69 -2.67 -7.72
N LEU A 211 -9.29 -1.39 -7.68
CA LEU A 211 -7.95 -0.97 -7.30
C LEU A 211 -7.64 -1.30 -5.83
N ALA A 212 -8.61 -1.08 -4.94
CA ALA A 212 -8.48 -1.42 -3.53
C ALA A 212 -8.38 -2.94 -3.31
N ALA A 213 -9.16 -3.74 -4.06
CA ALA A 213 -9.08 -5.19 -4.06
C ALA A 213 -7.69 -5.68 -4.48
N TYR A 214 -7.14 -5.11 -5.57
CA TYR A 214 -5.82 -5.48 -6.06
C TYR A 214 -4.68 -5.05 -5.14
N ARG A 215 -4.82 -3.90 -4.46
CA ARG A 215 -3.87 -3.47 -3.42
C ARG A 215 -3.93 -4.34 -2.17
N ALA A 216 -5.09 -4.88 -1.83
CA ALA A 216 -5.24 -5.78 -0.70
C ALA A 216 -4.56 -7.13 -0.94
N ASP A 217 -4.74 -7.72 -2.13
CA ASP A 217 -4.04 -8.93 -2.56
C ASP A 217 -3.83 -8.96 -4.08
N PRO A 218 -2.61 -8.66 -4.57
CA PRO A 218 -2.29 -8.70 -6.01
C PRO A 218 -2.32 -10.11 -6.62
N GLU A 219 -2.24 -11.17 -5.80
CA GLU A 219 -2.28 -12.56 -6.26
C GLU A 219 -3.71 -13.10 -6.38
N SER A 220 -4.71 -12.40 -5.83
CA SER A 220 -6.12 -12.78 -5.94
C SER A 220 -6.60 -12.74 -7.40
N GLU A 221 -7.10 -13.87 -7.88
CA GLU A 221 -7.71 -13.99 -9.20
C GLU A 221 -8.95 -13.09 -9.33
N GLU A 222 -9.74 -12.98 -8.27
CA GLU A 222 -10.94 -12.16 -8.22
C GLU A 222 -10.61 -10.66 -8.33
N ALA A 223 -9.58 -10.20 -7.63
CA ALA A 223 -9.11 -8.82 -7.72
C ALA A 223 -8.59 -8.48 -9.13
N ARG A 224 -7.82 -9.38 -9.74
CA ARG A 224 -7.33 -9.22 -11.12
C ARG A 224 -8.47 -9.23 -12.13
N ALA A 225 -9.44 -10.13 -11.97
CA ALA A 225 -10.62 -10.20 -12.82
C ALA A 225 -11.47 -8.92 -12.70
N ALA A 226 -11.64 -8.38 -11.49
CA ALA A 226 -12.35 -7.11 -11.28
C ALA A 226 -11.67 -5.95 -12.02
N LEU A 227 -10.34 -5.82 -11.93
CA LEU A 227 -9.60 -4.81 -12.69
C LEU A 227 -9.75 -4.98 -14.20
N LEU A 228 -9.60 -6.21 -14.72
CA LEU A 228 -9.75 -6.48 -16.15
C LEU A 228 -11.15 -6.15 -16.67
N LYS A 229 -12.19 -6.32 -15.85
CA LYS A 229 -13.57 -5.94 -16.22
C LYS A 229 -13.77 -4.42 -16.34
N GLN A 230 -12.97 -3.61 -15.63
CA GLN A 230 -13.02 -2.14 -15.76
C GLN A 230 -12.31 -1.64 -17.02
N TYR A 231 -11.34 -2.41 -17.53
CA TYR A 231 -10.48 -1.97 -18.63
C TYR A 231 -11.25 -1.53 -19.88
N PRO A 232 -12.23 -2.28 -20.44
CA PRO A 232 -12.90 -1.87 -21.68
C PRO A 232 -13.62 -0.53 -21.58
N GLY A 233 -14.21 -0.21 -20.42
CA GLY A 233 -14.93 1.06 -20.21
C GLY A 233 -14.01 2.26 -20.00
N LEU A 234 -12.73 2.03 -19.72
CA LEU A 234 -11.75 3.08 -19.40
C LEU A 234 -10.56 3.11 -20.37
N ALA A 235 -10.47 2.16 -21.30
CA ALA A 235 -9.34 2.05 -22.22
C ALA A 235 -9.17 3.28 -23.13
N GLN A 236 -10.25 4.01 -23.38
CA GLN A 236 -10.25 5.26 -24.15
C GLN A 236 -10.44 6.50 -23.27
N ALA A 237 -10.42 6.35 -21.94
CA ALA A 237 -10.61 7.45 -21.02
C ALA A 237 -9.24 7.92 -20.48
N ASP A 238 -8.86 9.15 -20.80
CA ASP A 238 -7.68 9.78 -20.19
C ASP A 238 -7.96 10.21 -18.75
N ARG A 239 -9.19 10.67 -18.48
CA ARG A 239 -9.62 11.19 -17.17
C ARG A 239 -11.08 10.83 -16.89
N VAL A 240 -11.40 10.63 -15.61
CA VAL A 240 -12.76 10.36 -15.14
C VAL A 240 -13.09 11.35 -14.03
N PHE A 241 -14.20 12.07 -14.20
CA PHE A 241 -14.70 13.02 -13.22
C PHE A 241 -16.03 12.53 -12.67
N ALA A 242 -16.19 12.62 -11.35
CA ALA A 242 -17.42 12.24 -10.67
C ALA A 242 -18.17 13.49 -10.19
N ASN A 243 -19.49 13.39 -10.13
CA ASN A 243 -20.38 14.42 -9.55
C ASN A 243 -20.26 15.79 -10.21
N LEU A 244 -20.01 15.83 -11.52
CA LEU A 244 -19.95 17.08 -12.30
C LEU A 244 -21.33 17.70 -12.53
N ALA A 245 -22.41 16.91 -12.49
CA ALA A 245 -23.79 17.36 -12.70
C ALA A 245 -24.79 16.41 -12.01
N ALA A 246 -26.08 16.72 -12.16
CA ALA A 246 -27.19 15.98 -11.56
C ALA A 246 -27.30 14.52 -12.04
N GLU A 247 -27.99 13.70 -11.25
CA GLU A 247 -28.05 12.24 -11.42
C GLU A 247 -28.79 11.78 -12.69
N ASN A 248 -29.65 12.62 -13.29
CA ASN A 248 -30.46 12.28 -14.45
C ASN A 248 -30.05 13.07 -15.69
N LEU A 249 -28.95 12.66 -16.32
CA LEU A 249 -28.44 13.28 -17.54
C LEU A 249 -29.44 13.10 -18.70
N GLN A 250 -29.89 14.20 -19.27
CA GLN A 250 -30.76 14.22 -20.46
C GLN A 250 -29.98 14.62 -21.72
N GLY A 251 -28.94 15.43 -21.60
CA GLY A 251 -28.13 15.86 -22.74
C GLY A 251 -26.74 16.32 -22.32
N VAL A 252 -25.77 16.07 -23.19
CA VAL A 252 -24.38 16.54 -23.08
C VAL A 252 -23.96 17.14 -24.43
N GLU A 253 -23.49 18.38 -24.41
CA GLU A 253 -22.84 19.04 -25.56
C GLU A 253 -21.39 19.38 -25.17
N VAL A 254 -20.44 19.15 -26.07
CA VAL A 254 -19.01 19.32 -25.79
C VAL A 254 -18.39 20.20 -26.87
N SER A 255 -17.49 21.09 -26.47
CA SER A 255 -16.68 21.87 -27.40
C SER A 255 -15.77 20.97 -28.24
N ALA A 256 -15.36 21.45 -29.42
CA ALA A 256 -14.52 20.73 -30.35
C ALA A 256 -13.13 20.38 -29.79
N ASP A 257 -12.63 21.19 -28.85
CA ASP A 257 -11.38 20.92 -28.12
C ASP A 257 -11.57 20.00 -26.90
N GLY A 258 -12.81 19.64 -26.56
CA GLY A 258 -13.14 18.79 -25.41
C GLY A 258 -13.00 19.46 -24.04
N ASP A 259 -12.63 20.74 -23.98
CA ASP A 259 -12.29 21.41 -22.71
C ASP A 259 -13.52 21.98 -21.98
N THR A 260 -14.62 22.21 -22.71
CA THR A 260 -15.89 22.69 -22.15
C THR A 260 -17.03 21.75 -22.49
N ALA A 261 -17.88 21.43 -21.52
CA ALA A 261 -19.11 20.69 -21.72
C ALA A 261 -20.31 21.37 -21.07
N LEU A 262 -21.43 21.36 -21.76
CA LEU A 262 -22.74 21.68 -21.22
C LEU A 262 -23.45 20.37 -20.87
N ILE A 263 -23.92 20.27 -19.63
CA ILE A 263 -24.67 19.13 -19.12
C ILE A 263 -26.07 19.61 -18.74
N THR A 264 -27.10 18.87 -19.15
CA THR A 264 -28.50 19.18 -18.83
C THR A 264 -29.22 17.98 -18.22
N ASP A 265 -30.05 18.24 -17.20
CA ASP A 265 -30.83 17.21 -16.49
C ASP A 265 -32.35 17.30 -16.74
N GLY A 266 -32.76 18.23 -17.60
CA GLY A 266 -34.15 18.53 -17.94
C GLY A 266 -34.77 19.70 -17.17
N ASP A 267 -34.20 20.09 -16.02
CA ASP A 267 -34.60 21.24 -15.23
C ASP A 267 -33.45 22.23 -14.94
N HIS A 268 -32.21 21.79 -15.09
CA HIS A 268 -30.99 22.55 -14.82
C HIS A 268 -29.96 22.37 -15.93
N MET A 269 -29.08 23.36 -16.01
CA MET A 269 -27.92 23.36 -16.88
C MET A 269 -26.68 23.56 -16.02
N ALA A 270 -25.63 22.80 -16.32
CA ALA A 270 -24.31 22.95 -15.73
C ALA A 270 -23.29 23.06 -16.85
N VAL A 271 -22.48 24.11 -16.83
CA VAL A 271 -21.33 24.26 -17.72
C VAL A 271 -20.10 23.83 -16.94
N VAL A 272 -19.31 22.96 -17.55
CA VAL A 272 -18.08 22.42 -17.01
C VAL A 272 -16.93 22.86 -17.90
N THR A 273 -15.98 23.62 -17.36
CA THR A 273 -14.77 24.07 -18.07
C THR A 273 -13.52 23.36 -17.54
N ASP A 274 -12.38 23.51 -18.22
CA ASP A 274 -11.09 22.92 -17.84
C ASP A 274 -11.07 21.37 -17.85
N LEU A 275 -11.94 20.74 -18.65
CA LEU A 275 -12.09 19.27 -18.70
C LEU A 275 -10.84 18.54 -19.22
N ALA A 276 -10.18 19.09 -20.23
CA ALA A 276 -9.05 18.43 -20.87
C ALA A 276 -7.74 18.69 -20.12
N HIS A 277 -7.52 19.92 -19.65
CA HIS A 277 -6.19 20.35 -19.19
C HIS A 277 -6.10 20.74 -17.69
N GLY A 278 -7.22 20.84 -16.96
CA GLY A 278 -7.23 21.38 -15.60
C GLY A 278 -8.11 20.62 -14.61
N GLU A 279 -8.43 21.25 -13.49
CA GLU A 279 -9.46 20.73 -12.56
C GLU A 279 -10.82 21.27 -13.02
N PRO A 280 -11.82 20.41 -13.28
CA PRO A 280 -13.08 20.86 -13.81
C PRO A 280 -13.74 21.89 -12.91
N ARG A 281 -14.21 22.97 -13.51
CA ARG A 281 -15.00 23.99 -12.82
C ARG A 281 -16.42 23.93 -13.29
N VAL A 282 -17.33 23.73 -12.33
CA VAL A 282 -18.75 23.67 -12.60
C VAL A 282 -19.39 25.00 -12.22
N TRP A 283 -20.12 25.59 -13.14
CA TRP A 283 -21.01 26.71 -12.86
C TRP A 283 -22.36 26.47 -13.54
N ALA A 284 -23.42 26.98 -12.92
CA ALA A 284 -24.75 26.92 -13.47
C ALA A 284 -25.14 28.31 -13.99
N PRO A 285 -25.66 28.44 -15.22
CA PRO A 285 -26.28 29.67 -15.67
C PRO A 285 -27.41 30.04 -14.69
N SER A 286 -27.29 31.18 -14.03
CA SER A 286 -28.13 31.56 -12.88
C SER A 286 -29.56 31.94 -13.28
N ASP A 287 -29.77 32.25 -14.56
CA ASP A 287 -30.98 32.85 -15.10
C ASP A 287 -31.58 32.05 -16.27
N ALA A 288 -30.94 30.95 -16.67
CA ALA A 288 -31.43 30.06 -17.71
C ALA A 288 -32.72 29.33 -17.26
N PRO A 289 -33.78 29.35 -18.08
CA PRO A 289 -35.01 28.63 -17.77
C PRO A 289 -34.81 27.11 -17.80
N ALA A 290 -35.54 26.40 -16.94
CA ALA A 290 -35.44 24.94 -16.76
C ALA A 290 -35.56 24.10 -18.04
N LYS A 291 -36.22 24.64 -19.08
CA LYS A 291 -36.42 23.98 -20.39
C LYS A 291 -35.93 24.82 -21.56
N ALA A 292 -34.89 25.62 -21.34
CA ALA A 292 -34.36 26.46 -22.42
C ALA A 292 -33.82 25.59 -23.57
N ARG A 293 -34.14 26.01 -24.79
CA ARG A 293 -33.41 25.59 -26.00
C ARG A 293 -32.02 26.16 -25.89
N HIS A 294 -31.00 25.33 -26.09
CA HIS A 294 -29.62 25.71 -25.85
C HIS A 294 -28.68 25.26 -26.96
N ALA A 295 -27.52 25.90 -27.05
CA ALA A 295 -26.41 25.46 -27.88
C ALA A 295 -25.08 25.96 -27.29
N LEU A 296 -24.09 25.09 -27.24
CA LEU A 296 -22.70 25.43 -26.95
C LEU A 296 -21.94 25.71 -28.27
N SER A 297 -21.12 26.76 -28.30
CA SER A 297 -20.26 27.04 -29.44
C SER A 297 -19.15 25.99 -29.57
N PRO A 298 -18.63 25.73 -30.78
CA PRO A 298 -17.56 24.75 -31.00
C PRO A 298 -16.28 25.05 -30.21
N ASP A 299 -15.98 26.30 -29.91
CA ASP A 299 -14.82 26.70 -29.10
C ASP A 299 -15.09 26.71 -27.58
N GLY A 300 -16.30 26.32 -27.15
CA GLY A 300 -16.71 26.28 -25.75
C GLY A 300 -16.85 27.65 -25.07
N ARG A 301 -16.56 28.75 -25.76
CA ARG A 301 -16.60 30.09 -25.17
C ARG A 301 -18.02 30.55 -24.91
N TRP A 302 -18.96 30.12 -25.74
CA TRP A 302 -20.29 30.71 -25.82
C TRP A 302 -21.37 29.66 -25.57
N LEU A 303 -22.25 29.95 -24.62
CA LEU A 303 -23.51 29.22 -24.40
C LEU A 303 -24.67 30.11 -24.79
N ILE A 304 -25.66 29.55 -25.44
CA ILE A 304 -26.97 30.17 -25.68
C ILE A 304 -28.00 29.30 -25.00
N ALA A 305 -28.92 29.90 -24.25
CA ALA A 305 -30.02 29.19 -23.59
C ALA A 305 -31.28 30.07 -23.54
N GLY A 306 -32.32 29.79 -24.33
CA GLY A 306 -33.56 30.59 -24.39
C GLY A 306 -34.86 29.78 -24.29
N ASP A 307 -35.92 30.37 -23.69
CA ASP A 307 -37.27 29.78 -23.68
C ASP A 307 -38.12 30.38 -24.81
N THR A 308 -39.03 29.56 -25.33
CA THR A 308 -40.17 29.99 -26.13
C THR A 308 -40.96 31.12 -25.44
N ARG A 309 -41.27 31.04 -24.13
CA ARG A 309 -42.22 31.95 -23.45
C ARG A 309 -41.63 33.26 -22.94
N LYS A 310 -40.33 33.29 -22.67
CA LYS A 310 -39.59 34.48 -22.24
C LYS A 310 -38.33 34.59 -23.11
N PRO A 311 -38.13 35.69 -23.85
CA PRO A 311 -36.88 35.93 -24.56
C PRO A 311 -35.80 36.21 -23.51
N ARG A 312 -35.26 35.17 -22.90
CA ARG A 312 -34.18 35.28 -21.92
C ARG A 312 -33.10 34.34 -22.33
N ILE A 313 -32.05 34.90 -22.93
CA ILE A 313 -30.82 34.19 -23.22
C ILE A 313 -29.79 34.56 -22.16
N GLU A 314 -29.26 33.56 -21.46
CA GLU A 314 -28.01 33.71 -20.73
C GLU A 314 -26.89 33.35 -21.71
N ILE A 315 -26.16 34.39 -22.14
CA ILE A 315 -25.03 34.28 -23.06
C ILE A 315 -23.78 34.68 -22.31
N THR A 316 -22.74 33.85 -22.35
CA THR A 316 -21.39 34.26 -21.94
C THR A 316 -20.71 35.02 -23.10
N THR A 317 -21.39 35.91 -23.83
CA THR A 317 -20.83 36.82 -24.88
C THR A 317 -21.61 38.13 -24.96
N ASN A 318 -21.05 39.12 -25.67
CA ASN A 318 -21.55 40.50 -25.92
C ASN A 318 -22.97 40.65 -26.53
N LEU A 319 -23.67 39.56 -26.90
CA LEU A 319 -25.06 39.61 -27.35
C LEU A 319 -25.98 39.97 -26.18
N ARG A 320 -26.68 41.11 -26.27
CA ARG A 320 -27.59 41.56 -25.20
C ARG A 320 -28.87 40.73 -25.19
N HIS A 321 -29.45 40.61 -24.00
CA HIS A 321 -30.68 39.90 -23.68
C HIS A 321 -31.86 40.13 -24.66
N ASP A 322 -31.95 41.32 -25.27
CA ASP A 322 -33.09 41.75 -26.08
C ASP A 322 -32.95 41.46 -27.59
N ASP A 323 -31.77 41.09 -28.09
CA ASP A 323 -31.46 41.11 -29.53
C ASP A 323 -31.89 39.85 -30.30
N VAL A 324 -32.15 38.73 -29.61
CA VAL A 324 -32.37 37.40 -30.24
C VAL A 324 -33.83 36.91 -30.18
N GLY A 325 -34.71 37.60 -29.45
CA GLY A 325 -36.13 37.25 -29.37
C GLY A 325 -36.42 35.85 -28.79
N ALA A 326 -37.68 35.41 -28.86
CA ALA A 326 -38.08 34.08 -28.41
C ALA A 326 -37.75 33.03 -29.48
N ILE A 327 -36.93 32.04 -29.12
CA ILE A 327 -36.54 30.94 -30.00
C ILE A 327 -37.52 29.78 -29.90
N SER A 328 -37.89 29.21 -31.05
CA SER A 328 -38.83 28.09 -31.14
C SER A 328 -38.12 26.73 -31.09
N PHE A 329 -36.88 26.68 -31.59
CA PHE A 329 -36.09 25.46 -31.79
C PHE A 329 -34.67 25.60 -31.24
N ARG A 330 -33.92 24.48 -31.26
CA ARG A 330 -32.51 24.50 -30.83
C ARG A 330 -31.73 25.45 -31.77
N PRO A 331 -31.04 26.47 -31.23
CA PRO A 331 -30.16 27.29 -32.03
C PRO A 331 -28.97 26.47 -32.52
N VAL A 332 -28.32 26.90 -33.60
CA VAL A 332 -27.18 26.19 -34.16
C VAL A 332 -26.03 27.16 -34.41
N PHE A 333 -24.82 26.79 -34.01
CA PHE A 333 -23.59 27.49 -34.36
C PHE A 333 -23.00 26.91 -35.64
N SER A 334 -22.33 27.74 -36.44
CA SER A 334 -21.43 27.27 -37.48
C SER A 334 -20.22 26.58 -36.86
N ARG A 335 -19.60 25.66 -37.61
CA ARG A 335 -18.44 24.86 -37.14
C ARG A 335 -17.25 25.72 -36.68
N ASP A 336 -17.05 26.86 -37.32
CA ASP A 336 -16.00 27.83 -36.97
C ASP A 336 -16.39 28.73 -35.78
N GLY A 337 -17.61 28.61 -35.26
CA GLY A 337 -18.13 29.39 -34.15
C GLY A 337 -18.44 30.85 -34.49
N ASN A 338 -18.30 31.25 -35.75
CA ASN A 338 -18.45 32.66 -36.16
C ASN A 338 -19.90 33.08 -36.39
N TYR A 339 -20.79 32.12 -36.65
CA TYR A 339 -22.20 32.39 -36.92
C TYR A 339 -23.13 31.58 -36.01
N LEU A 340 -24.27 32.19 -35.73
CA LEU A 340 -25.39 31.61 -35.01
C LEU A 340 -26.65 31.72 -35.87
N ALA A 341 -27.44 30.66 -35.98
CA ALA A 341 -28.78 30.71 -36.55
C ALA A 341 -29.82 30.25 -35.53
N ALA A 342 -30.95 30.94 -35.48
CA ALA A 342 -32.08 30.55 -34.66
C ALA A 342 -33.41 30.85 -35.34
N VAL A 343 -34.35 29.91 -35.21
CA VAL A 343 -35.74 30.11 -35.62
C VAL A 343 -36.47 30.90 -34.54
N THR A 344 -36.92 32.09 -34.89
CA THR A 344 -37.69 32.96 -33.99
C THR A 344 -39.18 32.60 -34.03
N ARG A 345 -39.92 32.99 -32.99
CA ARG A 345 -41.40 32.89 -32.99
C ARG A 345 -42.10 33.67 -34.09
N ALA A 346 -41.43 34.62 -34.73
CA ALA A 346 -42.00 35.39 -35.82
C ALA A 346 -42.01 34.62 -37.15
N GLY A 347 -41.60 33.34 -37.18
CA GLY A 347 -41.59 32.54 -38.41
C GLY A 347 -40.45 32.91 -39.35
N ARG A 348 -39.32 33.33 -38.79
CA ARG A 348 -38.11 33.66 -39.55
C ARG A 348 -36.89 33.08 -38.88
N ILE A 349 -35.86 32.82 -39.67
CA ILE A 349 -34.52 32.49 -39.18
C ILE A 349 -33.71 33.78 -39.16
N ASP A 350 -33.24 34.15 -37.98
CA ASP A 350 -32.26 35.22 -37.85
C ASP A 350 -30.86 34.56 -37.78
N VAL A 351 -29.89 35.18 -38.44
CA VAL A 351 -28.48 34.77 -38.42
C VAL A 351 -27.66 35.91 -37.85
N TRP A 352 -26.79 35.61 -36.89
CA TRP A 352 -25.91 36.58 -36.24
C TRP A 352 -24.44 36.19 -36.41
N ASP A 353 -23.60 37.21 -36.45
CA ASP A 353 -22.18 37.10 -36.19
C ASP A 353 -21.98 36.91 -34.67
N ALA A 354 -21.36 35.80 -34.28
CA ALA A 354 -21.27 35.36 -32.89
C ALA A 354 -20.32 36.23 -32.04
N GLU A 355 -19.32 36.85 -32.66
CA GLU A 355 -18.32 37.67 -31.97
C GLU A 355 -18.84 39.09 -31.72
N THR A 356 -19.43 39.72 -32.74
CA THR A 356 -19.96 41.08 -32.66
C THR A 356 -21.39 41.15 -32.15
N GLY A 357 -22.13 40.03 -32.23
CA GLY A 357 -23.56 39.96 -31.94
C GLY A 357 -24.45 40.63 -32.98
N GLN A 358 -23.89 41.11 -34.09
CA GLN A 358 -24.68 41.78 -35.12
C GLN A 358 -25.46 40.76 -35.95
N ARG A 359 -26.73 41.06 -36.19
CA ARG A 359 -27.56 40.26 -37.10
C ARG A 359 -27.09 40.48 -38.54
N THR A 360 -26.65 39.41 -39.20
CA THR A 360 -26.12 39.43 -40.56
C THR A 360 -27.16 39.08 -41.60
N ALA A 361 -28.15 38.24 -41.27
CA ALA A 361 -29.23 37.89 -42.18
C ALA A 361 -30.57 37.73 -41.43
N GLU A 362 -31.66 37.97 -42.16
CA GLU A 362 -33.04 37.71 -41.76
C GLU A 362 -33.71 36.94 -42.89
N ILE A 363 -34.11 35.69 -42.63
CA ILE A 363 -34.63 34.77 -43.63
C ILE A 363 -36.09 34.47 -43.31
N PRO A 364 -37.05 34.89 -44.16
CA PRO A 364 -38.44 34.49 -44.02
C PRO A 364 -38.54 32.97 -44.06
N ALA A 365 -39.11 32.37 -43.02
CA ALA A 365 -39.08 30.92 -42.79
C ALA A 365 -40.45 30.42 -42.34
N ASN A 366 -41.51 30.92 -43.00
CA ASN A 366 -42.91 30.73 -42.60
C ASN A 366 -43.35 29.26 -42.59
N GLU A 367 -42.67 28.40 -43.36
CA GLU A 367 -42.93 26.96 -43.47
C GLU A 367 -41.83 26.12 -42.82
N VAL A 368 -40.74 26.75 -42.35
CA VAL A 368 -39.59 26.04 -41.79
C VAL A 368 -39.83 25.75 -40.31
N TYR A 369 -39.71 24.48 -39.95
CA TYR A 369 -39.78 24.06 -38.56
C TYR A 369 -38.45 24.30 -37.86
N GLY A 370 -37.31 23.93 -38.45
CA GLY A 370 -36.02 24.00 -37.76
C GLY A 370 -34.85 24.28 -38.68
N VAL A 371 -33.76 24.79 -38.09
CA VAL A 371 -32.45 24.83 -38.73
C VAL A 371 -31.74 23.51 -38.45
N LEU A 372 -31.28 22.83 -39.51
CA LEU A 372 -30.51 21.59 -39.40
C LEU A 372 -29.03 21.88 -39.11
N GLY A 373 -28.48 22.94 -39.72
CA GLY A 373 -27.15 23.45 -39.41
C GLY A 373 -26.50 24.24 -40.54
N PHE A 374 -25.23 24.59 -40.35
CA PHE A 374 -24.42 25.26 -41.35
C PHE A 374 -23.53 24.26 -42.08
N THR A 375 -23.34 24.45 -43.37
CA THR A 375 -22.35 23.69 -44.14
C THR A 375 -20.97 24.35 -44.06
N ASN A 376 -19.92 23.57 -44.33
CA ASN A 376 -18.55 24.07 -44.47
C ASN A 376 -18.38 25.05 -45.65
N THR A 377 -19.35 25.11 -46.56
CA THR A 377 -19.36 26.00 -47.73
C THR A 377 -20.08 27.33 -47.47
N GLY A 378 -20.54 27.57 -46.24
CA GLY A 378 -21.22 28.81 -45.86
C GLY A 378 -22.71 28.83 -46.23
N LEU A 379 -23.33 27.65 -46.30
CA LEU A 379 -24.76 27.52 -46.50
C LEU A 379 -25.46 27.23 -45.18
N LEU A 380 -26.70 27.69 -45.08
CA LEU A 380 -27.59 27.35 -43.98
C LEU A 380 -28.62 26.36 -44.49
N VAL A 381 -28.85 25.28 -43.76
CA VAL A 381 -29.83 24.24 -44.11
C VAL A 381 -30.93 24.22 -43.07
N GLY A 382 -32.18 24.17 -43.52
CA GLY A 382 -33.36 24.02 -42.66
C GLY A 382 -34.38 23.08 -43.27
N SER A 383 -35.38 22.70 -42.49
CA SER A 383 -36.44 21.81 -42.94
C SER A 383 -37.79 22.24 -42.36
N ASP A 384 -38.84 22.06 -43.17
CA ASP A 384 -40.26 22.14 -42.83
C ASP A 384 -40.71 20.93 -41.98
N GLY A 385 -40.01 20.68 -40.87
CA GLY A 385 -40.16 19.53 -39.99
C GLY A 385 -41.55 18.91 -39.87
N ASN A 386 -41.54 17.58 -39.94
CA ASN A 386 -42.54 16.58 -39.56
C ASN A 386 -43.99 17.07 -39.36
N GLN A 387 -44.67 17.43 -40.44
CA GLN A 387 -46.11 17.20 -40.50
C GLN A 387 -46.32 15.70 -40.70
N LEU A 388 -46.79 15.00 -39.65
CA LEU A 388 -47.09 13.57 -39.65
C LEU A 388 -47.77 13.13 -40.97
N GLY A 389 -47.07 12.32 -41.76
CA GLY A 389 -47.55 11.77 -43.03
C GLY A 389 -47.22 12.56 -44.29
N SER A 390 -46.51 13.70 -44.19
CA SER A 390 -46.06 14.51 -45.33
C SER A 390 -44.56 14.35 -45.58
N THR A 391 -44.13 14.60 -46.81
CA THR A 391 -42.71 14.72 -47.16
C THR A 391 -42.15 16.02 -46.58
N SER A 392 -40.93 15.98 -46.05
CA SER A 392 -40.19 17.17 -45.65
C SER A 392 -39.45 17.77 -46.85
N ARG A 393 -39.61 19.07 -47.03
CA ARG A 393 -38.77 19.94 -47.83
C ARG A 393 -37.55 20.37 -47.02
N VAL A 394 -36.38 20.24 -47.63
CA VAL A 394 -35.14 20.80 -47.13
C VAL A 394 -34.84 22.06 -47.92
N HIS A 395 -34.65 23.14 -47.20
CA HIS A 395 -34.32 24.44 -47.77
C HIS A 395 -32.85 24.75 -47.50
N VAL A 396 -32.19 25.32 -48.50
CA VAL A 396 -30.77 25.69 -48.45
C VAL A 396 -30.65 27.16 -48.81
N TRP A 397 -30.06 27.94 -47.89
CA TRP A 397 -29.84 29.38 -48.06
C TRP A 397 -28.36 29.72 -48.02
N HIS A 398 -27.99 30.82 -48.64
CA HIS A 398 -26.69 31.44 -48.43
C HIS A 398 -26.66 32.13 -47.05
N GLN A 399 -25.75 31.73 -46.16
CA GLN A 399 -25.83 32.08 -44.74
C GLN A 399 -25.79 33.59 -44.44
N ARG A 400 -25.10 34.37 -45.27
CA ARG A 400 -24.93 35.82 -45.09
C ARG A 400 -26.01 36.66 -45.79
N GLU A 401 -26.47 36.18 -46.94
CA GLU A 401 -27.44 36.93 -47.76
C GLU A 401 -28.87 36.59 -47.38
N GLY A 402 -29.08 35.44 -46.74
CA GLY A 402 -30.41 34.90 -46.48
C GLY A 402 -31.17 34.47 -47.74
N ARG A 403 -30.50 34.49 -48.90
CA ARG A 403 -31.08 34.13 -50.19
C ARG A 403 -31.17 32.62 -50.30
N GLU A 404 -32.36 32.12 -50.63
CA GLU A 404 -32.58 30.71 -50.92
C GLU A 404 -31.87 30.34 -52.22
N ILE A 405 -31.10 29.26 -52.18
CA ILE A 405 -30.32 28.76 -53.32
C ILE A 405 -30.84 27.43 -53.85
N ALA A 406 -31.53 26.66 -53.01
CA ALA A 406 -32.17 25.40 -53.39
C ALA A 406 -33.23 25.01 -52.37
N ASP A 407 -34.30 24.39 -52.87
CA ASP A 407 -35.25 23.60 -52.12
C ASP A 407 -35.23 22.16 -52.64
N LEU A 408 -35.24 21.20 -51.73
CA LEU A 408 -35.15 19.79 -52.02
C LEU A 408 -36.39 19.10 -51.45
N ASP A 409 -37.22 18.57 -52.34
CA ASP A 409 -38.50 17.94 -52.02
C ASP A 409 -38.44 16.41 -52.03
N GLY A 410 -39.42 15.79 -51.38
CA GLY A 410 -39.66 14.35 -51.47
C GLY A 410 -38.96 13.52 -50.39
N PHE A 411 -38.44 14.13 -49.34
CA PHE A 411 -37.82 13.40 -48.24
C PHE A 411 -38.85 12.93 -47.21
N ARG A 412 -38.66 11.73 -46.65
CA ARG A 412 -39.39 11.19 -45.49
C ARG A 412 -38.92 11.92 -44.21
N PRO A 413 -39.66 11.83 -43.08
CA PRO A 413 -39.73 12.93 -42.09
C PRO A 413 -38.49 13.16 -41.22
N GLU A 414 -37.41 12.39 -41.40
CA GLU A 414 -36.17 12.52 -40.63
C GLU A 414 -34.99 12.84 -41.54
N VAL A 415 -34.60 14.12 -41.56
CA VAL A 415 -33.42 14.61 -42.27
C VAL A 415 -32.46 15.25 -41.27
N HIS A 416 -31.20 14.86 -41.35
CA HIS A 416 -30.12 15.37 -40.51
C HIS A 416 -28.98 15.89 -41.36
N LEU A 417 -28.40 17.03 -41.00
CA LEU A 417 -27.11 17.45 -41.55
C LEU A 417 -26.00 16.61 -40.89
N PHE A 418 -25.11 16.07 -41.71
CA PHE A 418 -23.99 15.24 -41.30
C PHE A 418 -22.70 15.80 -41.91
N ASP A 419 -21.63 15.84 -41.10
CA ASP A 419 -20.30 16.30 -41.56
C ASP A 419 -20.30 17.73 -42.17
N ASP A 420 -21.35 18.52 -41.91
CA ASP A 420 -21.50 19.87 -42.46
C ASP A 420 -21.40 19.90 -44.01
N SER A 421 -21.61 18.75 -44.67
CA SER A 421 -21.35 18.57 -46.10
C SER A 421 -22.39 17.70 -46.79
N SER A 422 -23.17 16.92 -46.03
CA SER A 422 -24.11 15.94 -46.55
C SER A 422 -25.37 15.87 -45.69
N LEU A 423 -26.50 15.56 -46.30
CA LEU A 423 -27.72 15.21 -45.59
C LEU A 423 -27.79 13.69 -45.42
N ILE A 424 -28.18 13.25 -44.23
CA ILE A 424 -28.64 11.88 -44.00
C ILE A 424 -30.16 11.93 -43.90
N ILE A 425 -30.82 11.17 -44.77
CA ILE A 425 -32.26 10.99 -44.77
C ILE A 425 -32.53 9.60 -44.22
N LEU A 426 -33.33 9.52 -43.17
CA LEU A 426 -33.78 8.28 -42.56
C LEU A 426 -35.23 8.03 -42.95
N ASP A 427 -35.47 6.86 -43.54
CA ASP A 427 -36.81 6.40 -43.90
C ASP A 427 -37.06 4.97 -43.42
N ASP A 428 -38.22 4.42 -43.78
CA ASP A 428 -38.64 3.06 -43.42
C ASP A 428 -37.81 1.96 -44.09
N VAL A 429 -37.00 2.32 -45.09
CA VAL A 429 -36.20 1.40 -45.92
C VAL A 429 -34.71 1.50 -45.57
N GLY A 430 -34.24 2.62 -45.01
CA GLY A 430 -32.88 2.77 -44.50
C GLY A 430 -32.40 4.22 -44.39
N ALA A 431 -31.07 4.37 -44.43
CA ALA A 431 -30.39 5.66 -44.41
C ALA A 431 -29.81 5.98 -45.80
N THR A 432 -30.18 7.11 -46.38
CA THR A 432 -29.61 7.63 -47.63
C THR A 432 -28.76 8.85 -47.34
N THR A 433 -27.56 8.92 -47.92
CA THR A 433 -26.69 10.09 -47.81
C THR A 433 -26.72 10.89 -49.10
N VAL A 434 -26.98 12.19 -48.99
CA VAL A 434 -27.07 13.14 -50.09
C VAL A 434 -26.01 14.20 -49.90
N PRO A 435 -24.94 14.26 -50.72
CA PRO A 435 -23.94 15.30 -50.60
C PRO A 435 -24.57 16.68 -50.88
N LEU A 436 -24.10 17.73 -50.24
CA LEU A 436 -24.46 19.13 -50.53
C LEU A 436 -23.39 19.83 -51.37
N ASP A 437 -22.33 19.12 -51.76
CA ASP A 437 -21.30 19.59 -52.67
C ASP A 437 -21.78 19.53 -54.13
N ALA A 438 -21.82 20.70 -54.78
CA ALA A 438 -22.20 20.81 -56.18
C ALA A 438 -21.29 20.00 -57.12
N ALA A 439 -20.00 19.86 -56.80
CA ALA A 439 -19.07 19.09 -57.64
C ALA A 439 -19.37 17.58 -57.59
N ALA A 440 -19.76 17.06 -56.43
CA ALA A 440 -20.22 15.69 -56.27
C ALA A 440 -21.49 15.42 -57.09
N TRP A 441 -22.46 16.34 -57.05
CA TRP A 441 -23.66 16.26 -57.87
C TRP A 441 -23.37 16.33 -59.36
N PHE A 442 -22.55 17.28 -59.80
CA PHE A 442 -22.14 17.41 -61.20
C PHE A 442 -21.54 16.09 -61.70
N SER A 443 -20.59 15.52 -60.95
CA SER A 443 -19.95 14.25 -61.29
C SER A 443 -20.95 13.08 -61.35
N HIS A 444 -21.93 13.03 -60.44
CA HIS A 444 -22.96 11.99 -60.45
C HIS A 444 -23.92 12.15 -61.62
N LEU A 445 -24.48 13.34 -61.81
CA LEU A 445 -25.41 13.66 -62.89
C LEU A 445 -24.77 13.45 -64.24
N CYS A 446 -23.47 13.74 -64.39
CA CYS A 446 -22.75 13.47 -65.62
C CYS A 446 -22.61 11.98 -65.96
N ARG A 447 -22.48 11.11 -64.94
CA ARG A 447 -22.53 9.65 -65.18
C ARG A 447 -23.92 9.17 -65.59
N VAL A 448 -24.98 9.80 -65.07
CA VAL A 448 -26.37 9.42 -65.36
C VAL A 448 -26.83 9.94 -66.72
N ALA A 449 -26.53 11.20 -67.02
CA ALA A 449 -26.93 11.85 -68.27
C ALA A 449 -26.04 11.41 -69.44
N ALA A 450 -24.72 11.36 -69.25
CA ALA A 450 -23.69 10.87 -70.16
C ALA A 450 -23.99 10.98 -71.68
N ARG A 451 -24.52 12.14 -72.13
CA ARG A 451 -24.85 12.42 -73.52
C ARG A 451 -24.82 13.92 -73.82
N ASP A 452 -24.70 14.23 -75.09
CA ASP A 452 -24.84 15.60 -75.59
C ASP A 452 -26.30 16.08 -75.54
N PHE A 453 -26.48 17.40 -75.57
CA PHE A 453 -27.80 18.01 -75.71
C PHE A 453 -28.48 17.51 -77.00
N SER A 454 -29.76 17.18 -76.90
CA SER A 454 -30.58 16.92 -78.08
C SER A 454 -30.86 18.22 -78.84
N PRO A 455 -31.31 18.17 -80.11
CA PRO A 455 -31.72 19.36 -80.84
C PRO A 455 -32.81 20.16 -80.12
N GLU A 456 -33.81 19.49 -79.55
CA GLU A 456 -34.90 20.14 -78.79
C GLU A 456 -34.40 20.79 -77.49
N GLU A 457 -33.40 20.20 -76.84
CA GLU A 457 -32.79 20.75 -75.62
C GLU A 457 -31.84 21.91 -75.92
N SER A 458 -31.19 21.89 -77.08
CA SER A 458 -30.32 22.99 -77.51
C SER A 458 -31.12 24.24 -77.86
N ASP A 459 -32.32 24.07 -78.44
CA ASP A 459 -33.22 25.16 -78.84
C ASP A 459 -33.79 25.96 -77.64
N VAL A 460 -33.79 25.39 -76.43
CA VAL A 460 -34.25 26.08 -75.21
C VAL A 460 -33.13 26.78 -74.44
N LEU A 461 -31.86 26.62 -74.85
CA LEU A 461 -30.75 27.29 -74.20
C LEU A 461 -30.74 28.80 -74.51
N PRO A 462 -30.44 29.67 -73.52
CA PRO A 462 -30.35 31.11 -73.75
C PRO A 462 -29.20 31.45 -74.72
N GLU A 463 -29.34 32.54 -75.47
CA GLU A 463 -28.31 33.00 -76.40
C GLU A 463 -26.94 33.17 -75.69
N GLY A 464 -25.90 32.52 -76.21
CA GLY A 464 -24.55 32.55 -75.65
C GLY A 464 -24.24 31.45 -74.62
N ALA A 465 -25.19 30.55 -74.34
CA ALA A 465 -24.94 29.35 -73.55
C ALA A 465 -23.94 28.40 -74.25
N ASP A 466 -23.14 27.71 -73.45
CA ASP A 466 -22.23 26.67 -73.95
C ASP A 466 -23.04 25.45 -74.40
N THR A 467 -22.94 25.09 -75.68
CA THR A 467 -23.63 23.95 -76.29
C THR A 467 -22.73 22.72 -76.39
N THR A 468 -21.52 22.75 -75.83
CA THR A 468 -20.69 21.55 -75.68
C THR A 468 -21.37 20.55 -74.74
N SER A 469 -20.86 19.32 -74.73
CA SER A 469 -21.41 18.28 -73.87
C SER A 469 -21.46 18.83 -72.43
N PRO A 470 -22.60 18.76 -71.72
CA PRO A 470 -22.71 19.33 -70.37
C PRO A 470 -21.73 18.69 -69.36
N CYS A 471 -21.05 17.63 -69.77
CA CYS A 471 -20.15 16.80 -68.98
C CYS A 471 -18.75 16.64 -69.60
N SER A 472 -18.40 17.44 -70.62
CA SER A 472 -17.08 17.41 -71.28
C SER A 472 -16.00 18.21 -70.57
#